data_AF-A0A2G7GIB7-F1
#
_entry.id   AF-A0A2G7GIB7-F1
#
_cell.length_a   1.000
_cell.length_b   1.000
_cell.length_c   1.000
_cell.angle_alpha   90.00
_cell.angle_beta   90.00
_cell.angle_gamma   90.00
#
_symmetry.space_group_name_H-M   'P 1'
#
loop_
_entity.id
_entity.type
_entity.pdbx_description
1 polymer ?
#
loop_
_entity_poly.entity_id
_entity_poly.type
_entity_poly.pdbx_seq_one_letter_code
_entity_poly.pdbx_strand_id
1 'polypeptide(L)'
;MTFCIRDWSWLILLYLGIVPTALAYLLYFSGIRHTTATIASIATLLEPLTATILAWWFFGEQIGAIGLLGAAMLVIASGLLYLENIR
;
A
#
# COMPACT_ATOMS: atom_id res chain seq x y z
N MET A 1 24.47 -17.81 0.90
CA MET A 1 23.42 -17.08 0.14
C MET A 1 24.12 -16.11 -0.78
N THR A 2 24.75 -16.61 -1.84
CA THR A 2 25.59 -15.79 -2.72
C THR A 2 24.75 -15.42 -3.94
N PHE A 3 24.39 -14.14 -4.04
CA PHE A 3 23.71 -13.58 -5.20
C PHE A 3 24.59 -13.83 -6.44
N CYS A 4 24.14 -14.74 -7.31
CA CYS A 4 24.65 -14.81 -8.68
C CYS A 4 23.98 -13.65 -9.43
N ILE A 5 24.64 -12.49 -9.42
CA ILE A 5 24.13 -11.27 -10.07
C ILE A 5 24.19 -11.50 -11.59
N ARG A 6 23.12 -12.05 -12.12
CA ARG A 6 22.79 -12.01 -13.54
C ARG A 6 22.58 -10.53 -13.90
N ASP A 7 22.93 -10.10 -15.10
CA ASP A 7 22.74 -8.70 -15.54
C ASP A 7 21.30 -8.18 -15.32
N TRP A 8 20.33 -9.09 -15.35
CA TRP A 8 18.91 -8.84 -15.08
C TRP A 8 18.58 -8.40 -13.64
N SER A 9 19.42 -8.76 -12.65
CA SER A 9 19.20 -8.38 -11.25
C SER A 9 19.33 -6.87 -11.04
N TRP A 10 20.23 -6.20 -11.76
CA TRP A 10 20.38 -4.75 -11.71
C TRP A 10 19.13 -4.02 -12.21
N LEU A 11 18.51 -4.54 -13.27
CA LEU A 11 17.25 -4.00 -13.81
C LEU A 11 16.10 -4.13 -12.82
N ILE A 12 15.99 -5.26 -12.11
CA ILE A 12 14.98 -5.47 -11.07
C ILE A 12 15.18 -4.52 -9.89
N LEU A 13 16.42 -4.34 -9.43
CA LEU A 13 16.74 -3.41 -8.35
C LEU A 13 16.44 -1.96 -8.73
N LEU A 14 16.78 -1.57 -9.96
CA LEU A 14 16.41 -0.25 -10.51
C LEU A 14 14.90 -0.07 -10.58
N TYR A 15 14.17 -1.07 -11.07
CA TYR A 15 12.71 -1.05 -11.11
C TYR A 15 12.11 -0.89 -9.71
N LEU A 16 12.57 -1.67 -8.72
CA LEU A 16 12.08 -1.59 -7.34
C LEU A 16 12.43 -0.25 -6.68
N GLY A 17 13.62 0.30 -6.92
CA GLY A 17 14.01 1.60 -6.36
C GLY A 17 13.27 2.77 -7.00
N ILE A 18 13.01 2.72 -8.30
CA ILE A 18 12.39 3.83 -9.02
C ILE A 18 10.87 3.80 -8.91
N VAL A 19 10.24 2.65 -9.17
CA VAL A 19 8.78 2.60 -9.39
C VAL A 19 8.00 2.56 -8.07
N PRO A 20 8.07 1.50 -7.23
CA PRO A 20 7.31 1.47 -5.99
C PRO A 20 7.90 2.37 -4.89
N THR A 21 9.14 2.87 -5.03
CA THR A 21 9.75 3.74 -4.02
C THR A 21 9.80 5.20 -4.49
N ALA A 22 10.71 5.58 -5.39
CA ALA A 22 10.90 6.99 -5.73
C ALA A 22 9.64 7.64 -6.33
N LEU A 23 9.03 7.00 -7.32
CA LEU A 23 7.84 7.50 -7.98
C LEU A 23 6.64 7.53 -7.02
N ALA A 24 6.40 6.45 -6.29
CA ALA A 24 5.31 6.39 -5.31
C ALA A 24 5.44 7.51 -4.24
N TYR A 25 6.63 7.69 -3.66
CA TYR A 25 6.85 8.76 -2.68
C TYR A 25 6.70 10.14 -3.29
N LEU A 26 7.19 10.38 -4.52
CA LEU A 26 7.00 11.68 -5.19
C LEU A 26 5.52 11.99 -5.40
N LEU A 27 4.72 11.02 -5.87
CA LEU A 27 3.27 11.19 -5.99
C LEU A 27 2.61 11.40 -4.62
N TYR A 28 3.01 10.64 -3.60
CA TYR A 28 2.48 10.78 -2.24
C TYR A 28 2.77 12.17 -1.67
N PHE A 29 4.03 12.61 -1.69
CA PHE A 29 4.42 13.94 -1.22
C PHE A 29 3.80 15.08 -2.04
N SER A 30 3.55 14.87 -3.33
CA SER A 30 2.81 15.82 -4.16
C SER A 30 1.32 15.84 -3.80
N GLY A 31 0.72 14.68 -3.49
CA GLY A 31 -0.66 14.52 -3.09
C GLY A 31 -0.97 15.18 -1.76
N ILE A 32 -0.17 14.91 -0.72
CA ILE A 32 -0.37 15.50 0.61
C ILE A 32 -0.20 17.03 0.65
N ARG A 33 0.44 17.63 -0.36
CA ARG A 33 0.48 19.11 -0.51
C ARG A 33 -0.86 19.69 -0.98
N HIS A 34 -1.69 18.89 -1.65
CA HIS A 34 -2.99 19.29 -2.20
C HIS A 34 -4.17 18.63 -1.49
N THR A 35 -3.94 17.68 -0.58
CA THR A 35 -4.97 16.94 0.16
C THR A 35 -4.76 17.08 1.67
N THR A 36 -5.84 17.12 2.45
CA THR A 36 -5.78 17.14 3.93
C THR A 36 -5.08 15.91 4.49
N ALA A 37 -4.44 16.06 5.66
CA ALA A 37 -3.73 14.99 6.37
C ALA A 37 -4.59 13.72 6.56
N THR A 38 -5.90 13.90 6.72
CA THR A 38 -6.90 12.83 6.77
C THR A 38 -6.88 11.92 5.54
N ILE A 39 -6.89 12.50 4.33
CA ILE A 39 -6.91 11.73 3.07
C ILE A 39 -5.60 10.95 2.91
N ALA A 40 -4.48 11.55 3.31
CA ALA A 40 -3.18 10.90 3.33
C ALA A 40 -3.17 9.68 4.27
N SER A 41 -3.68 9.83 5.50
CA SER A 41 -3.79 8.74 6.47
C SER A 41 -4.68 7.61 5.95
N ILE A 42 -5.83 7.93 5.35
CA ILE A 42 -6.70 6.94 4.72
C ILE A 42 -5.98 6.19 3.58
N ALA A 43 -5.20 6.90 2.76
CA ALA A 43 -4.43 6.27 1.68
C ALA A 43 -3.38 5.27 2.21
N THR A 44 -2.68 5.60 3.30
CA THR A 44 -1.73 4.67 3.94
C THR A 44 -2.40 3.45 4.57
N LEU A 45 -3.66 3.60 5.05
CA LEU A 45 -4.46 2.48 5.57
C LEU A 45 -5.03 1.59 4.46
N LEU A 46 -5.29 2.17 3.29
CA LEU A 46 -5.70 1.42 2.10
C LEU A 46 -4.57 0.55 1.56
N GLU A 47 -3.32 0.98 1.69
CA GLU A 47 -2.14 0.27 1.20
C GLU A 47 -2.08 -1.21 1.64
N PRO A 48 -2.16 -1.57 2.94
CA PRO A 48 -2.18 -2.97 3.39
C PRO A 48 -3.44 -3.71 2.92
N LEU A 49 -4.57 -3.02 2.75
CA LEU A 49 -5.80 -3.63 2.24
C LEU A 49 -5.63 -4.04 0.77
N THR A 50 -5.11 -3.14 -0.07
CA THR A 50 -4.76 -3.42 -1.46
C THR A 50 -3.69 -4.49 -1.57
N ALA A 51 -2.64 -4.47 -0.73
CA ALA A 51 -1.62 -5.49 -0.71
C ALA A 51 -2.22 -6.88 -0.42
N THR A 52 -3.14 -6.96 0.55
CA THR A 52 -3.85 -8.21 0.90
C THR A 52 -4.73 -8.70 -0.24
N ILE A 53 -5.48 -7.79 -0.90
CA ILE A 53 -6.32 -8.15 -2.06
C ILE A 53 -5.47 -8.63 -3.23
N LEU A 54 -4.36 -7.95 -3.52
CA LEU A 54 -3.42 -8.35 -4.56
C LEU A 54 -2.75 -9.69 -4.22
N ALA A 55 -2.40 -9.93 -2.96
CA ALA A 55 -1.85 -11.21 -2.51
C ALA A 55 -2.84 -12.36 -2.72
N TRP A 56 -4.09 -12.18 -2.29
CA TRP A 56 -5.17 -13.14 -2.53
C TRP A 56 -5.39 -13.40 -4.03
N TRP A 57 -5.38 -12.36 -4.86
CA TRP A 57 -5.63 -12.48 -6.30
C TRP A 57 -4.46 -13.12 -7.06
N PHE A 58 -3.22 -12.67 -6.83
CA PHE A 58 -2.04 -13.12 -7.57
C PHE A 58 -1.44 -14.41 -7.02
N PHE A 59 -1.41 -14.58 -5.70
CA PHE A 59 -0.79 -15.73 -5.05
C PHE A 59 -1.80 -16.80 -4.63
N GLY A 60 -3.11 -16.50 -4.71
CA GLY A 60 -4.17 -17.44 -4.32
C GLY A 60 -4.20 -17.75 -2.82
N GLU A 61 -3.54 -16.92 -1.99
CA GLU A 61 -3.51 -17.12 -0.54
C GLU A 61 -4.92 -17.01 0.04
N GLN A 62 -5.37 -18.01 0.79
CA GLN A 62 -6.67 -17.95 1.44
C GLN A 62 -6.63 -16.95 2.59
N ILE A 63 -7.39 -15.85 2.46
CA ILE A 63 -7.58 -14.89 3.55
C ILE A 63 -8.38 -15.60 4.65
N GLY A 64 -7.69 -16.02 5.71
CA GLY A 64 -8.33 -16.62 6.87
C GLY A 64 -9.24 -15.62 7.62
N ALA A 65 -10.08 -16.13 8.52
CA ALA A 65 -11.04 -15.32 9.27
C ALA A 65 -10.41 -14.12 10.01
N ILE A 66 -9.17 -14.27 10.48
CA ILE A 66 -8.40 -13.20 11.15
C ILE A 66 -8.02 -12.08 10.16
N GLY A 67 -7.62 -12.44 8.94
CA GLY A 67 -7.32 -11.47 7.87
C GLY A 67 -8.56 -10.69 7.44
N LEU A 68 -9.71 -11.38 7.39
CA LEU A 68 -11.00 -10.73 7.11
C LEU A 68 -11.41 -9.75 8.21
N LEU A 69 -11.21 -10.12 9.47
CA LEU A 69 -11.42 -9.24 10.64
C LEU A 69 -10.52 -8.00 10.58
N GLY A 70 -9.23 -8.19 10.27
CA GLY A 70 -8.30 -7.08 10.10
C GLY A 70 -8.72 -6.13 8.97
N ALA A 71 -9.12 -6.68 7.82
CA ALA A 71 -9.61 -5.90 6.69
C ALA A 71 -10.89 -5.10 7.05
N ALA A 72 -11.85 -5.73 7.73
CA ALA A 72 -13.05 -5.05 8.20
C ALA A 72 -12.73 -3.90 9.17
N MET A 73 -11.80 -4.14 10.11
CA MET A 73 -11.38 -3.13 11.08
C MET A 73 -10.71 -1.92 10.42
N LEU A 74 -9.86 -2.16 9.40
CA LEU A 74 -9.22 -1.09 8.62
C LEU A 74 -10.25 -0.25 7.86
N VAL A 75 -11.24 -0.88 7.23
CA VAL A 75 -12.31 -0.17 6.51
C VAL A 75 -13.14 0.70 7.46
N ILE A 76 -13.50 0.17 8.64
CA ILE A 76 -14.26 0.91 9.66
C ILE A 76 -13.46 2.12 10.17
N ALA A 77 -12.18 1.91 10.55
CA ALA A 77 -11.33 2.98 11.06
C ALA A 77 -11.12 4.09 10.01
N SER A 78 -10.86 3.70 8.76
CA SER A 78 -10.68 4.65 7.65
C SER A 78 -11.97 5.44 7.37
N GLY A 79 -13.12 4.77 7.40
CA GLY A 79 -14.42 5.42 7.22
C GLY A 79 -14.77 6.39 8.34
N LEU A 80 -14.48 6.03 9.59
CA LEU A 80 -14.68 6.91 10.75
C LEU A 80 -13.84 8.19 10.64
N LEU A 81 -12.56 8.03 10.29
CA LEU A 81 -11.63 9.14 10.13
C LEU A 81 -12.05 10.08 8.98
N TYR A 82 -12.62 9.53 7.90
CA TYR A 82 -13.21 10.32 6.81
C TYR A 82 -14.44 11.12 7.26
N LEU A 83 -15.34 10.50 8.02
CA LEU A 83 -16.54 11.16 8.53
C LEU A 83 -16.20 12.26 9.54
N GLU A 84 -15.19 12.07 10.37
CA GLU A 84 -14.70 13.11 11.30
C GLU A 84 -14.12 14.31 10.56
N ASN A 85 -13.40 14.09 9.46
CA ASN A 85 -12.84 15.18 8.66
C ASN A 85 -13.87 16.01 7.88
N ILE A 86 -15.06 15.46 7.60
CA ILE A 86 -16.15 16.18 6.92
C ILE A 86 -17.04 16.94 7.93
N ARG A 87 -16.95 16.62 9.22
CA ARG A 87 -17.66 17.32 10.30
C ARG A 87 -16.87 18.53 10.78
#